data_AF-A0A5E7YIU4-F1
#
_entry.id   AF-A0A5E7YIU4-F1
#
_cell.length_a   1.000
_cell.length_b   1.000
_cell.length_c   1.000
_cell.angle_alpha   90.00
_cell.angle_beta   90.00
_cell.angle_gamma   90.00
#
_symmetry.space_group_name_H-M   'P 1'
#
loop_
_entity.id
_entity.type
_entity.pdbx_description
1 polymer ?
#
loop_
_entity_poly.entity_id
_entity_poly.type
_entity_poly.pdbx_seq_one_letter_code
_entity_poly.pdbx_strand_id
1 'polypeptide(L)'
;MMRLILLFALALLAIPAAALAQEAEGNQEGTWALRINDATIWVFTMDRQEDGSWEGNWLRPARFEGNGVVFVAFSGEELVTAADGSEREGVVQLRFPPTQRGGTGDVLHFAMTGDYTMSMEYLGTELEPYPLVRVVRGTGLGPFADGMIYDRDNAQTVADYDPADEPDEAELATPETAVAAEEMADPVQPSDDAADEPADSALPVAEEDAGEPEAEAPRPSRMTDDFLAGLDAADGDAAEVGSVPTPDPIASADENTRTCSDLDRRNLPDPAGLDALWGADYEQLGDGLDIREYVMGDGQIARVTVLDDRIYLNRCGPA
;
A
#
# COMPACT_ATOMS: atom_id res chain seq x y z
N MET A 1 10.92 -62.04 20.02
CA MET A 1 11.85 -60.94 19.73
C MET A 1 11.44 -60.05 18.55
N MET A 2 10.77 -60.57 17.51
CA MET A 2 10.43 -59.80 16.29
C MET A 2 9.27 -58.76 16.45
N ARG A 3 8.44 -58.87 17.49
CA ARG A 3 7.35 -57.92 17.78
C ARG A 3 7.78 -56.65 18.54
N LEU A 4 8.94 -56.67 19.20
CA LEU A 4 9.43 -55.51 19.95
C LEU A 4 10.14 -54.49 19.02
N ILE A 5 10.69 -54.95 17.90
CA ILE A 5 11.37 -54.11 16.90
C ILE A 5 10.35 -53.30 16.07
N LEU A 6 9.16 -53.87 15.83
CA LEU A 6 8.12 -53.20 15.03
C LEU A 6 7.46 -52.01 15.77
N LEU A 7 7.42 -52.03 17.10
CA LEU A 7 6.89 -50.92 17.90
C LEU A 7 7.89 -49.76 18.02
N PHE A 8 9.20 -50.02 17.93
CA PHE A 8 10.22 -48.98 17.90
C PHE A 8 10.27 -48.25 16.55
N ALA A 9 10.00 -48.96 15.45
CA ALA A 9 9.98 -48.37 14.10
C ALA A 9 8.77 -47.44 13.87
N LEU A 10 7.64 -47.64 14.56
CA LEU A 10 6.45 -46.79 14.43
C LEU A 10 6.53 -45.51 15.29
N ALA A 11 7.30 -45.53 16.38
CA ALA A 11 7.54 -44.35 17.22
C ALA A 11 8.53 -43.35 16.59
N LEU A 12 9.39 -43.82 15.67
CA LEU A 12 10.31 -42.97 14.90
C LEU A 12 9.65 -42.29 13.69
N LEU A 13 8.42 -42.67 13.31
CA LEU A 13 7.67 -42.03 12.22
C LEU A 13 6.73 -40.90 12.71
N ALA A 14 6.72 -40.64 14.02
CA ALA A 14 5.99 -39.53 14.64
C ALA A 14 6.96 -38.42 15.09
N ILE A 15 8.08 -38.24 14.39
CA ILE A 15 8.83 -36.98 14.50
C ILE A 15 7.96 -35.94 13.78
N PRO A 16 7.38 -34.97 14.52
CA PRO A 16 6.53 -33.97 13.92
C PRO A 16 7.36 -33.19 12.91
N ALA A 17 6.91 -33.16 11.65
CA ALA A 17 7.46 -32.29 10.61
C ALA A 17 7.41 -30.79 11.00
N ALA A 18 6.74 -30.45 12.11
CA ALA A 18 6.73 -29.12 12.71
C ALA A 18 8.11 -28.64 13.22
N ALA A 19 9.13 -29.51 13.29
CA ALA A 19 10.49 -29.11 13.70
C ALA A 19 11.41 -28.70 12.53
N LEU A 20 10.93 -28.71 11.28
CA LEU A 20 11.65 -28.16 10.13
C LEU A 20 11.22 -26.73 9.76
N ALA A 21 10.20 -26.18 10.44
CA ALA A 21 10.13 -24.74 10.67
C ALA A 21 11.07 -24.40 11.84
N GLN A 22 12.35 -24.74 11.71
CA GLN A 22 13.36 -23.94 12.38
C GLN A 22 13.19 -22.59 11.74
N GLU A 23 12.56 -21.70 12.50
CA GLU A 23 12.57 -20.27 12.34
C GLU A 23 13.91 -19.92 11.69
N ALA A 24 13.89 -19.64 10.40
CA ALA A 24 14.86 -18.72 9.89
C ALA A 24 14.59 -17.48 10.74
N GLU A 25 15.38 -17.30 11.81
CA GLU A 25 15.59 -16.01 12.45
C GLU A 25 16.26 -15.13 11.38
N GLY A 26 15.49 -14.88 10.31
CA GLY A 26 15.88 -14.07 9.19
C GLY A 26 15.88 -12.66 9.71
N ASN A 27 17.00 -11.98 9.51
CA ASN A 27 17.07 -10.59 9.89
C ASN A 27 16.04 -9.80 9.07
N GLN A 28 14.97 -9.34 9.72
CA GLN A 28 13.95 -8.49 9.13
C GLN A 28 14.45 -7.05 8.94
N GLU A 29 15.56 -6.67 9.58
CA GLU A 29 16.18 -5.37 9.39
C GLU A 29 16.75 -5.21 7.98
N GLY A 30 16.69 -3.98 7.47
CA GLY A 30 17.23 -3.59 6.18
C GLY A 30 16.15 -3.05 5.24
N THR A 31 16.48 -3.08 3.93
CA THR A 31 15.63 -2.50 2.88
C THR A 31 14.98 -3.58 2.03
N TRP A 32 13.67 -3.49 1.88
CA TRP A 32 12.80 -4.47 1.23
C TRP A 32 11.95 -3.77 0.19
N ALA A 33 11.80 -4.36 -0.99
CA ALA A 33 11.05 -3.75 -2.07
C ALA A 33 10.01 -4.68 -2.67
N LEU A 34 8.85 -4.10 -3.04
CA LEU A 34 7.95 -4.71 -4.00
C LEU A 34 8.48 -4.37 -5.39
N ARG A 35 8.96 -5.38 -6.13
CA ARG A 35 9.44 -5.21 -7.50
C ARG A 35 8.54 -5.92 -8.49
N ILE A 36 8.10 -5.22 -9.53
CA ILE A 36 7.23 -5.75 -10.57
C ILE A 36 7.81 -5.34 -11.93
N ASN A 37 8.05 -6.29 -12.83
CA ASN A 37 8.58 -6.02 -14.18
C ASN A 37 9.81 -5.09 -14.16
N ASP A 38 10.78 -5.41 -13.30
CA ASP A 38 12.01 -4.65 -13.04
C ASP A 38 11.86 -3.27 -12.38
N ALA A 39 10.64 -2.74 -12.24
CA ALA A 39 10.36 -1.50 -11.52
C ALA A 39 10.20 -1.74 -10.01
N THR A 40 10.75 -0.83 -9.22
CA THR A 40 10.54 -0.79 -7.77
C THR A 40 9.29 0.02 -7.45
N ILE A 41 8.25 -0.64 -6.97
CA ILE A 41 6.94 -0.03 -6.70
C ILE A 41 6.93 0.63 -5.34
N TRP A 42 7.35 -0.11 -4.30
CA TRP A 42 7.46 0.37 -2.92
C TRP A 42 8.78 -0.07 -2.33
N VAL A 43 9.32 0.73 -1.41
CA VAL A 43 10.49 0.38 -0.62
C VAL A 43 10.19 0.58 0.86
N PHE A 44 10.51 -0.41 1.66
CA PHE A 44 10.40 -0.40 3.11
C PHE A 44 11.79 -0.50 3.70
N THR A 45 12.14 0.43 4.57
CA THR A 45 13.32 0.33 5.42
C THR A 45 12.85 0.04 6.83
N MET A 46 13.38 -1.00 7.46
CA MET A 46 13.00 -1.42 8.81
C MET A 46 14.25 -1.61 9.67
N ASP A 47 14.23 -1.06 10.86
CA ASP A 47 15.34 -1.11 11.79
C ASP A 47 14.81 -1.38 13.21
N ARG A 48 15.47 -2.30 13.91
CA ARG A 48 15.14 -2.58 15.31
C ARG A 48 15.88 -1.61 16.21
N GLN A 49 15.16 -1.02 17.15
CA GLN A 49 15.70 -0.08 18.12
C GLN A 49 16.32 -0.82 19.32
N GLU A 50 17.13 -0.10 20.11
CA GLU A 50 17.78 -0.65 21.31
C GLU A 50 16.78 -1.14 22.37
N ASP A 51 15.60 -0.53 22.44
CA ASP A 51 14.51 -0.92 23.35
C ASP A 51 13.68 -2.11 22.84
N GLY A 52 14.03 -2.63 21.66
CA GLY A 52 13.35 -3.74 21.00
C GLY A 52 12.11 -3.34 20.20
N SER A 53 11.74 -2.04 20.17
CA SER A 53 10.73 -1.52 19.25
C SER A 53 11.25 -1.52 17.80
N TRP A 54 10.32 -1.33 16.86
CA TRP A 54 10.65 -1.27 15.44
C TRP A 54 10.38 0.13 14.89
N GLU A 55 11.34 0.65 14.13
CA GLU A 55 11.15 1.81 13.27
C GLU A 55 11.01 1.34 11.83
N GLY A 56 10.26 2.11 11.05
CA GLY A 56 10.09 1.81 9.64
C GLY A 56 9.77 3.03 8.81
N ASN A 57 10.24 3.02 7.57
CA ASN A 57 9.93 4.02 6.56
C ASN A 57 9.38 3.33 5.31
N TRP A 58 8.39 3.94 4.69
CA TRP A 58 7.78 3.50 3.45
C TRP A 58 7.97 4.57 2.37
N LEU A 59 8.89 4.32 1.44
CA LEU A 59 9.02 5.10 0.22
C LEU A 59 8.02 4.55 -0.80
N ARG A 60 7.13 5.42 -1.26
CA ARG A 60 6.05 5.09 -2.19
C ARG A 60 5.84 6.19 -3.23
N PRO A 61 5.17 5.88 -4.34
CA PRO A 61 4.73 6.91 -5.27
C PRO A 61 3.75 7.84 -4.57
N ALA A 62 3.93 9.14 -4.76
CA ALA A 62 3.05 10.16 -4.20
C ALA A 62 1.63 10.07 -4.81
N ARG A 63 1.55 9.64 -6.07
CA ARG A 63 0.29 9.36 -6.77
C ARG A 63 0.44 8.13 -7.64
N PHE A 64 -0.63 7.36 -7.70
CA PHE A 64 -0.82 6.23 -8.62
C PHE A 64 -2.30 5.88 -8.66
N GLU A 65 -2.70 5.15 -9.68
CA GLU A 65 -4.00 4.50 -9.74
C GLU A 65 -3.79 3.00 -9.58
N GLY A 66 -4.66 2.33 -8.82
CA GLY A 66 -4.53 0.89 -8.66
C GLY A 66 -5.62 0.28 -7.81
N ASN A 67 -5.76 -1.04 -7.93
CA ASN A 67 -6.75 -1.81 -7.18
C ASN A 67 -6.12 -2.71 -6.09
N GLY A 68 -4.82 -2.54 -5.81
CA GLY A 68 -4.05 -3.37 -4.88
C GLY A 68 -3.49 -4.66 -5.51
N VAL A 69 -3.94 -5.00 -6.72
CA VAL A 69 -3.35 -6.07 -7.54
C VAL A 69 -2.64 -5.47 -8.74
N VAL A 70 -3.23 -4.44 -9.35
CA VAL A 70 -2.71 -3.76 -10.53
C VAL A 70 -2.47 -2.29 -10.19
N PHE A 71 -1.37 -1.75 -10.69
CA PHE A 71 -0.95 -0.36 -10.48
C PHE A 71 -0.51 0.30 -11.79
N VAL A 72 -0.88 1.57 -11.97
CA VAL A 72 -0.55 2.40 -13.14
C VAL A 72 -0.37 3.87 -12.75
N ALA A 73 -0.01 4.70 -13.73
CA ALA A 73 0.01 6.16 -13.63
C ALA A 73 0.83 6.69 -12.44
N PHE A 74 1.97 6.05 -12.17
CA PHE A 74 2.87 6.45 -11.08
C PHE A 74 3.45 7.84 -11.30
N SER A 75 3.42 8.67 -10.26
CA SER A 75 4.11 9.96 -10.27
C SER A 75 4.51 10.43 -8.87
N GLY A 76 5.65 11.12 -8.82
CA GLY A 76 6.24 11.64 -7.58
C GLY A 76 6.71 10.55 -6.63
N GLU A 77 7.29 10.97 -5.52
CA GLU A 77 7.76 10.09 -4.45
C GLU A 77 7.39 10.71 -3.10
N GLU A 78 7.04 9.87 -2.15
CA GLU A 78 6.68 10.23 -0.79
C GLU A 78 7.32 9.23 0.18
N LEU A 79 7.98 9.75 1.21
CA LEU A 79 8.53 8.96 2.30
C LEU A 79 7.62 9.11 3.52
N VAL A 80 7.03 7.99 3.95
CA VAL A 80 6.13 7.94 5.11
C VAL A 80 6.82 7.20 6.25
N THR A 81 6.95 7.85 7.40
CA THR A 81 7.53 7.22 8.60
C THR A 81 6.43 6.55 9.42
N ALA A 82 6.71 5.35 9.93
CA ALA A 82 5.80 4.64 10.82
C ALA A 82 5.61 5.43 12.12
N ALA A 83 4.37 5.51 12.59
CA ALA A 83 4.03 6.12 13.88
C ALA A 83 4.39 5.20 15.05
N ASP A 84 4.29 3.88 14.86
CA ASP A 84 4.71 2.86 15.82
C ASP A 84 5.09 1.56 15.11
N GLY A 85 5.94 0.76 15.77
CA GLY A 85 6.33 -0.55 15.29
C GLY A 85 6.58 -1.53 16.43
N SER A 86 6.16 -2.77 16.24
CA SER A 86 6.32 -3.85 17.22
C SER A 86 6.51 -5.18 16.52
N GLU A 87 7.03 -6.17 17.23
CA GLU A 87 7.20 -7.53 16.70
C GLU A 87 6.51 -8.53 17.62
N ARG A 88 5.82 -9.49 17.02
CA ARG A 88 5.21 -10.60 17.73
C ARG A 88 5.31 -11.86 16.91
N GLU A 89 5.85 -12.92 17.52
CA GLU A 89 5.92 -14.25 16.90
C GLU A 89 6.64 -14.21 15.54
N GLY A 90 7.71 -13.41 15.44
CA GLY A 90 8.49 -13.23 14.21
C GLY A 90 7.81 -12.41 13.11
N VAL A 91 6.69 -11.74 13.43
CA VAL A 91 6.00 -10.82 12.52
C VAL A 91 6.21 -9.39 13.01
N VAL A 92 6.81 -8.56 12.17
CA VAL A 92 6.92 -7.11 12.41
C VAL A 92 5.62 -6.45 11.96
N GLN A 93 5.01 -5.68 12.84
CA GLN A 93 3.87 -4.83 12.55
C GLN A 93 4.33 -3.38 12.59
N LEU A 94 4.14 -2.66 11.49
CA LEU A 94 4.32 -1.22 11.41
C LEU A 94 2.97 -0.53 11.20
N ARG A 95 2.73 0.55 11.94
CA ARG A 95 1.57 1.42 11.73
C ARG A 95 2.02 2.74 11.13
N PHE A 96 1.44 3.11 10.00
CA PHE A 96 1.69 4.38 9.34
C PHE A 96 0.53 5.35 9.58
N PRO A 97 0.81 6.66 9.67
CA PRO A 97 -0.23 7.67 9.73
C PRO A 97 -1.09 7.63 8.45
N PRO A 98 -2.34 8.11 8.52
CA PRO A 98 -3.18 8.16 7.34
C PRO A 98 -2.55 9.08 6.29
N THR A 99 -2.42 8.58 5.07
CA THR A 99 -1.89 9.36 3.93
C THR A 99 -2.87 10.43 3.45
N GLN A 100 -4.16 10.30 3.80
CA GLN A 100 -5.19 11.28 3.49
C GLN A 100 -5.81 11.89 4.75
N ARG A 101 -6.21 13.17 4.66
CA ARG A 101 -6.86 13.87 5.79
C ARG A 101 -8.18 13.17 6.12
N GLY A 102 -8.27 12.62 7.33
CA GLY A 102 -9.47 11.93 7.83
C GLY A 102 -9.50 10.42 7.57
N GLY A 103 -8.50 9.87 6.89
CA GLY A 103 -8.37 8.42 6.70
C GLY A 103 -7.92 7.70 7.97
N THR A 104 -8.05 6.37 7.95
CA THR A 104 -7.42 5.50 8.96
C THR A 104 -5.94 5.29 8.63
N GLY A 105 -5.10 5.17 9.66
CA GLY A 105 -3.70 4.81 9.45
C GLY A 105 -3.55 3.40 8.90
N ASP A 106 -2.50 3.18 8.13
CA ASP A 106 -2.21 1.90 7.49
C ASP A 106 -1.49 0.97 8.48
N VAL A 107 -1.83 -0.32 8.47
CA VAL A 107 -1.16 -1.32 9.33
C VAL A 107 -0.63 -2.43 8.45
N LEU A 108 0.68 -2.60 8.44
CA LEU A 108 1.39 -3.54 7.59
C LEU A 108 2.08 -4.60 8.45
N HIS A 109 1.91 -5.87 8.09
CA HIS A 109 2.53 -7.03 8.73
C HIS A 109 3.61 -7.60 7.82
N PHE A 110 4.81 -7.80 8.36
CA PHE A 110 5.99 -8.27 7.64
C PHE A 110 6.45 -9.59 8.23
N ALA A 111 6.50 -10.63 7.40
CA ALA A 111 6.91 -11.97 7.80
C ALA A 111 7.98 -12.51 6.84
N MET A 112 9.07 -13.05 7.39
CA MET A 112 10.12 -13.67 6.56
C MET A 112 9.57 -14.89 5.84
N THR A 113 9.86 -15.00 4.54
CA THR A 113 9.50 -16.17 3.72
C THR A 113 10.72 -16.91 3.19
N GLY A 114 11.91 -16.32 3.33
CA GLY A 114 13.21 -16.86 2.96
C GLY A 114 14.34 -15.90 3.37
N ASP A 115 15.60 -16.23 3.08
CA ASP A 115 16.76 -15.46 3.56
C ASP A 115 16.76 -13.99 3.09
N TYR A 116 16.22 -13.74 1.89
CA TYR A 116 16.16 -12.42 1.27
C TYR A 116 14.77 -12.13 0.70
N THR A 117 13.75 -12.83 1.20
CA THR A 117 12.36 -12.65 0.76
C THR A 117 11.45 -12.53 1.97
N MET A 118 10.44 -11.69 1.82
CA MET A 118 9.49 -11.36 2.87
C MET A 118 8.10 -11.27 2.27
N SER A 119 7.08 -11.52 3.09
CA SER A 119 5.68 -11.28 2.76
C SER A 119 5.19 -10.08 3.54
N MET A 120 4.50 -9.16 2.87
CA MET A 120 3.83 -8.03 3.48
C MET A 120 2.31 -8.18 3.36
N GLU A 121 1.62 -8.28 4.48
CA GLU A 121 0.16 -8.26 4.54
C GLU A 121 -0.33 -6.85 4.90
N TYR A 122 -1.28 -6.32 4.14
CA TYR A 122 -1.92 -5.03 4.40
C TYR A 122 -3.23 -5.27 5.15
N LEU A 123 -3.21 -5.04 6.46
CA LEU A 123 -4.36 -5.31 7.31
C LEU A 123 -5.54 -4.37 7.03
N GLY A 124 -6.74 -4.91 7.17
CA GLY A 124 -7.99 -4.20 6.86
C GLY A 124 -8.40 -4.29 5.40
N THR A 125 -7.58 -4.92 4.55
CA THR A 125 -7.91 -5.22 3.15
C THR A 125 -8.20 -6.71 2.95
N GLU A 126 -8.83 -7.08 1.83
CA GLU A 126 -8.99 -8.48 1.40
C GLU A 126 -7.89 -8.90 0.40
N LEU A 127 -6.81 -8.12 0.31
CA LEU A 127 -5.73 -8.35 -0.65
C LEU A 127 -4.85 -9.50 -0.19
N GLU A 128 -4.38 -10.32 -1.13
CA GLU A 128 -3.35 -11.31 -0.79
C GLU A 128 -2.03 -10.59 -0.47
N PRO A 129 -1.18 -11.19 0.38
CA PRO A 129 0.09 -10.60 0.77
C PRO A 129 1.01 -10.30 -0.42
N TYR A 130 1.73 -9.19 -0.32
CA TYR A 130 2.69 -8.76 -1.33
C TYR A 130 4.04 -9.43 -1.08
N PRO A 131 4.65 -10.05 -2.11
CA PRO A 131 6.02 -10.52 -1.99
C PRO A 131 6.97 -9.31 -2.03
N LEU A 132 7.88 -9.28 -1.06
CA LEU A 132 8.98 -8.34 -1.00
C LEU A 132 10.31 -9.08 -1.17
N VAL A 133 11.25 -8.44 -1.84
CA VAL A 133 12.62 -8.92 -1.98
C VAL A 133 13.58 -7.94 -1.30
N ARG A 134 14.66 -8.46 -0.72
CA ARG A 134 15.69 -7.60 -0.16
C ARG A 134 16.39 -6.82 -1.29
N VAL A 135 16.68 -5.55 -1.04
CA VAL A 135 17.39 -4.67 -1.96
C VAL A 135 18.44 -3.87 -1.20
N VAL A 136 19.42 -3.32 -1.91
CA VAL A 136 20.45 -2.48 -1.31
C VAL A 136 19.85 -1.21 -0.72
N ARG A 137 20.43 -0.72 0.38
CA ARG A 137 20.00 0.54 1.00
C ARG A 137 20.11 1.70 0.01
N GLY A 138 19.12 2.59 0.02
CA GLY A 138 19.04 3.72 -0.90
C GLY A 138 18.42 3.41 -2.27
N THR A 139 17.94 2.18 -2.49
CA THR A 139 17.13 1.84 -3.67
C THR A 139 15.93 2.78 -3.78
N GLY A 140 15.84 3.49 -4.92
CA GLY A 140 14.73 4.40 -5.23
C GLY A 140 13.55 3.70 -5.92
N LEU A 141 12.53 4.48 -6.28
CA LEU A 141 11.36 3.98 -7.00
C LEU A 141 11.60 3.89 -8.51
N GLY A 142 10.76 3.08 -9.18
CA GLY A 142 10.77 2.94 -10.63
C GLY A 142 11.91 2.08 -11.18
N PRO A 143 12.27 2.25 -12.47
CA PRO A 143 11.69 3.20 -13.42
C PRO A 143 10.22 2.90 -13.72
N PHE A 144 9.40 3.94 -13.83
CA PHE A 144 8.00 3.81 -14.26
C PHE A 144 7.87 4.19 -15.73
N ALA A 145 7.61 3.19 -16.58
CA ALA A 145 7.30 3.43 -17.97
C ALA A 145 5.84 3.91 -18.15
N ASP A 146 5.65 4.87 -19.06
CA ASP A 146 4.34 5.43 -19.40
C ASP A 146 3.44 4.37 -20.06
N GLY A 147 2.17 4.36 -19.68
CA GLY A 147 1.20 3.34 -20.11
C GLY A 147 1.51 1.91 -19.67
N MET A 148 2.56 1.67 -18.87
CA MET A 148 2.86 0.34 -18.34
C MET A 148 1.98 0.00 -17.15
N ILE A 149 1.67 -1.29 -17.07
CA ILE A 149 0.79 -1.84 -16.05
C ILE A 149 1.57 -2.82 -15.20
N TYR A 150 1.56 -2.56 -13.90
CA TYR A 150 2.32 -3.33 -12.92
C TYR A 150 1.34 -4.21 -12.17
N ASP A 151 1.25 -5.46 -12.59
CA ASP A 151 0.44 -6.49 -11.97
C ASP A 151 1.26 -7.22 -10.90
N ARG A 152 0.77 -7.22 -9.67
CA ARG A 152 1.32 -7.88 -8.49
C ARG A 152 1.60 -9.35 -8.74
N ASP A 153 0.83 -10.02 -9.57
CA ASP A 153 1.06 -11.44 -9.88
C ASP A 153 2.36 -11.65 -10.69
N ASN A 154 2.93 -10.59 -11.26
CA ASN A 154 4.26 -10.55 -11.87
C ASN A 154 5.35 -10.02 -10.92
N ALA A 155 5.06 -9.90 -9.63
CA ALA A 155 6.04 -9.45 -8.66
C ALA A 155 7.20 -10.45 -8.51
N GLN A 156 8.39 -9.91 -8.31
CA GLN A 156 9.58 -10.71 -8.05
C GLN A 156 9.44 -11.41 -6.70
N THR A 157 9.66 -12.72 -6.69
CA THR A 157 9.60 -13.58 -5.50
C THR A 157 10.97 -14.16 -5.12
N VAL A 158 12.01 -13.79 -5.87
CA VAL A 158 13.40 -14.18 -5.63
C VAL A 158 14.22 -12.90 -5.65
N ALA A 159 15.01 -12.69 -4.60
CA ALA A 159 15.89 -11.54 -4.53
C ALA A 159 17.13 -11.75 -5.41
N ASP A 160 17.44 -10.72 -6.20
CA ASP A 160 18.75 -10.55 -6.83
C ASP A 160 19.59 -9.61 -5.96
N TYR A 161 19.91 -10.09 -4.75
CA TYR A 161 20.60 -9.33 -3.71
C TYR A 161 21.94 -9.97 -3.37
N ASP A 162 23.01 -9.18 -3.49
CA ASP A 162 24.33 -9.53 -2.98
C ASP A 162 24.65 -8.62 -1.78
N PRO A 163 24.85 -9.18 -0.57
CA PRO A 163 25.28 -8.39 0.60
C PRO A 163 26.57 -7.59 0.38
N ALA A 164 27.41 -7.97 -0.59
CA ALA A 164 28.62 -7.24 -0.94
C ALA A 164 28.35 -5.89 -1.64
N ASP A 165 27.13 -5.69 -2.16
CA ASP A 165 26.71 -4.45 -2.81
C ASP A 165 26.12 -3.43 -1.83
N GLU A 166 26.02 -3.76 -0.53
CA GLU A 166 25.58 -2.80 0.48
C GLU A 166 26.59 -1.64 0.61
N PRO A 167 26.15 -0.38 0.51
CA PRO A 167 27.03 0.76 0.71
C PRO A 167 27.56 0.77 2.15
N ASP A 168 28.86 1.04 2.29
CA ASP A 168 29.47 1.26 3.60
C ASP A 168 28.75 2.42 4.31
N GLU A 169 28.42 2.27 5.59
CA GLU A 169 27.72 3.31 6.37
C GLU A 169 28.43 4.67 6.34
N ALA A 170 29.75 4.67 6.18
CA ALA A 170 30.56 5.87 6.06
C ALA A 170 30.30 6.67 4.77
N GLU A 171 29.84 6.02 3.71
CA GLU A 171 29.57 6.65 2.40
C GLU A 171 28.18 7.32 2.37
N LEU A 172 27.23 6.79 3.15
CA LEU A 172 25.89 7.38 3.31
C LEU A 172 25.88 8.60 4.24
N ALA A 173 26.90 8.74 5.09
CA ALA A 173 26.99 9.83 6.07
C ALA A 173 27.60 11.13 5.50
N THR A 174 28.03 11.17 4.23
CA THR A 174 28.50 12.40 3.60
C THR A 174 27.33 13.17 2.95
N PRO A 175 26.88 14.29 3.54
CA PRO A 175 25.95 15.18 2.86
C PRO A 175 26.72 15.86 1.72
N GLU A 176 26.62 15.34 0.50
CA GLU A 176 27.09 16.00 -0.72
C GLU A 176 26.20 17.21 -1.10
N THR A 177 25.61 17.88 -0.10
CA THR A 177 24.86 19.13 -0.21
C THR A 177 25.49 20.20 0.69
N ALA A 178 26.82 20.25 0.75
CA ALA A 178 27.58 21.35 1.34
C ALA A 178 28.35 22.17 0.29
N VAL A 179 27.87 22.20 -0.96
CA VAL A 179 28.49 22.98 -2.05
C VAL A 179 27.55 24.09 -2.54
N ALA A 180 27.10 24.98 -1.65
CA ALA A 180 26.45 26.24 -2.05
C ALA A 180 26.34 27.32 -0.95
N ALA A 181 27.20 27.33 0.08
CA ALA A 181 27.11 28.32 1.17
C ALA A 181 28.41 29.12 1.43
N GLU A 182 29.44 28.98 0.59
CA GLU A 182 30.70 29.74 0.74
C GLU A 182 31.04 30.58 -0.51
N GLU A 183 30.14 31.44 -0.99
CA GLU A 183 30.57 32.68 -1.65
C GLU A 183 29.38 33.65 -1.74
N MET A 184 29.18 34.47 -0.70
CA MET A 184 28.65 35.85 -0.72
C MET A 184 28.33 36.29 0.71
N ALA A 185 29.33 36.27 1.59
CA ALA A 185 29.30 37.02 2.83
C ALA A 185 29.80 38.45 2.55
N ASP A 186 28.87 39.34 2.18
CA ASP A 186 29.08 40.79 2.15
C ASP A 186 28.92 41.32 3.59
N PRO A 187 29.91 42.01 4.18
CA PRO A 187 29.85 42.45 5.56
C PRO A 187 28.98 43.71 5.70
N VAL A 188 27.70 43.54 6.05
CA VAL A 188 26.86 44.67 6.51
C VAL A 188 27.19 45.00 7.96
N GLN A 189 27.67 46.23 8.16
CA GLN A 189 28.06 46.82 9.44
C GLN A 189 26.89 46.95 10.43
N PRO A 190 27.18 46.97 11.75
CA PRO A 190 26.18 47.15 12.79
C PRO A 190 25.74 48.61 12.85
N SER A 191 24.43 48.84 12.91
CA SER A 191 23.86 50.11 13.38
C SER A 191 23.43 49.90 14.82
N ASP A 192 24.17 50.52 15.74
CA ASP A 192 23.72 50.85 17.09
C ASP A 192 22.42 51.65 17.00
N ASP A 193 21.34 51.12 17.57
CA ASP A 193 20.32 52.00 18.15
C ASP A 193 19.71 51.33 19.39
N ALA A 194 19.89 52.03 20.50
CA ALA A 194 19.49 51.65 21.84
C ALA A 194 18.21 52.43 22.19
N ALA A 195 17.20 51.76 22.77
CA ALA A 195 16.29 52.39 23.73
C ALA A 195 15.42 51.35 24.46
N ASP A 196 15.65 51.29 25.78
CA ASP A 196 14.68 51.29 26.89
C ASP A 196 13.48 50.31 26.92
N GLU A 197 13.57 49.35 27.86
CA GLU A 197 12.76 49.12 29.08
C GLU A 197 11.23 49.47 29.12
N PRO A 198 10.48 49.03 30.16
CA PRO A 198 10.22 47.67 30.66
C PRO A 198 8.69 47.46 30.90
N ALA A 199 8.22 46.23 31.21
CA ALA A 199 7.12 45.98 32.16
C ALA A 199 6.65 44.52 32.15
N ASP A 200 6.88 43.84 33.28
CA ASP A 200 5.82 43.42 34.20
C ASP A 200 4.53 42.84 33.61
N SER A 201 4.31 41.54 33.81
CA SER A 201 3.03 40.98 34.26
C SER A 201 3.18 39.49 34.57
N ALA A 202 3.27 39.20 35.86
CA ALA A 202 2.98 37.88 36.42
C ALA A 202 1.50 37.54 36.24
N LEU A 203 1.19 36.29 35.87
CA LEU A 203 -0.14 35.69 36.00
C LEU A 203 -0.04 34.19 36.30
N PRO A 204 -1.10 33.57 36.85
CA PRO A 204 -1.01 32.78 38.08
C PRO A 204 -1.01 31.27 37.87
N VAL A 205 -0.62 30.60 38.96
CA VAL A 205 -0.86 29.19 39.26
C VAL A 205 -2.37 28.94 39.31
N ALA A 206 -2.85 27.93 38.57
CA ALA A 206 -4.18 27.36 38.74
C ALA A 206 -4.09 25.84 38.87
N GLU A 207 -4.87 25.36 39.83
CA GLU A 207 -4.88 24.06 40.48
C GLU A 207 -5.34 22.88 39.59
N GLU A 208 -4.97 21.69 40.06
CA GLU A 208 -5.55 20.39 39.75
C GLU A 208 -7.08 20.41 39.71
N ASP A 209 -7.68 19.74 38.72
CA ASP A 209 -8.93 19.01 38.96
C ASP A 209 -8.98 17.72 38.15
N ALA A 210 -9.30 16.65 38.87
CA ALA A 210 -9.45 15.29 38.41
C ALA A 210 -10.88 15.10 37.89
N GLY A 211 -11.01 14.50 36.71
CA GLY A 211 -12.34 14.28 36.13
C GLY A 211 -12.30 13.36 34.91
N GLU A 212 -11.93 12.11 35.15
CA GLU A 212 -12.08 11.02 34.21
C GLU A 212 -13.53 10.50 34.24
N PRO A 213 -14.21 10.47 33.09
CA PRO A 213 -15.12 9.35 32.84
C PRO A 213 -14.70 8.57 31.60
N GLU A 214 -14.48 7.27 31.79
CA GLU A 214 -14.48 6.22 30.77
C GLU A 214 -15.66 6.42 29.81
N ALA A 215 -15.35 6.83 28.58
CA ALA A 215 -16.23 6.69 27.44
C ALA A 215 -15.76 5.49 26.62
N GLU A 216 -16.51 4.41 26.75
CA GLU A 216 -16.46 3.18 25.97
C GLU A 216 -16.35 3.49 24.47
N ALA A 217 -15.17 3.22 23.88
CA ALA A 217 -14.94 3.46 22.47
C ALA A 217 -15.86 2.57 21.61
N PRO A 218 -16.60 3.14 20.64
CA PRO A 218 -17.39 2.35 19.71
C PRO A 218 -16.46 1.47 18.87
N ARG A 219 -16.79 0.18 18.80
CA ARG A 219 -16.09 -0.79 17.93
C ARG A 219 -16.16 -0.28 16.48
N PRO A 220 -15.03 -0.13 15.75
CA PRO A 220 -15.09 0.27 14.36
C PRO A 220 -15.83 -0.81 13.58
N SER A 221 -16.95 -0.38 13.01
CA SER A 221 -17.73 -1.15 12.05
C SER A 221 -16.97 -1.15 10.72
N ARG A 222 -16.87 -2.35 10.13
CA ARG A 222 -16.73 -2.72 8.70
C ARG A 222 -16.23 -1.63 7.73
N MET A 223 -15.12 -1.98 7.06
CA MET A 223 -14.68 -1.62 5.70
C MET A 223 -15.49 -0.50 5.02
N THR A 224 -14.87 0.66 4.83
CA THR A 224 -15.46 1.75 4.04
C THR A 224 -14.71 1.95 2.73
N ASP A 225 -15.49 2.35 1.73
CA ASP A 225 -15.25 2.63 0.32
C ASP A 225 -14.14 3.64 -0.03
N ASP A 226 -13.19 3.90 0.88
CA ASP A 226 -12.15 4.94 0.75
C ASP A 226 -11.03 4.60 -0.26
N PHE A 227 -11.04 3.40 -0.82
CA PHE A 227 -10.03 2.97 -1.77
C PHE A 227 -10.28 3.48 -3.21
N LEU A 228 -11.49 3.96 -3.53
CA LEU A 228 -11.90 4.23 -4.93
C LEU A 228 -12.15 5.70 -5.27
N ALA A 229 -12.05 6.62 -4.31
CA ALA A 229 -12.32 8.04 -4.55
C ALA A 229 -11.20 8.80 -5.31
N GLY A 230 -10.09 8.13 -5.65
CA GLY A 230 -8.99 8.70 -6.43
C GLY A 230 -9.28 8.89 -7.93
N LEU A 231 -10.40 8.36 -8.43
CA LEU A 231 -10.77 8.42 -9.85
C LEU A 231 -11.63 9.65 -10.23
N ASP A 232 -12.15 10.41 -9.27
CA ASP A 232 -13.09 11.53 -9.53
C ASP A 232 -12.45 12.93 -9.51
N ALA A 233 -11.13 13.06 -9.36
CA ALA A 233 -10.47 14.37 -9.21
C ALA A 233 -10.12 15.07 -10.54
N ALA A 234 -10.94 14.88 -11.59
CA ALA A 234 -10.82 15.56 -12.88
C ALA A 234 -12.06 16.38 -13.24
N ASP A 235 -12.63 17.12 -12.28
CA ASP A 235 -13.65 18.14 -12.57
C ASP A 235 -13.01 19.39 -13.19
N GLY A 236 -12.79 19.30 -14.50
CA GLY A 236 -12.63 20.45 -15.37
C GLY A 236 -13.97 21.13 -15.63
N ASP A 237 -14.08 22.36 -15.16
CA ASP A 237 -15.09 23.38 -15.46
C ASP A 237 -15.67 23.27 -16.90
N ALA A 238 -16.84 22.63 -17.03
CA ALA A 238 -17.55 22.52 -18.30
C ALA A 238 -18.74 23.48 -18.32
N ALA A 239 -18.58 24.54 -19.12
CA ALA A 239 -19.58 25.54 -19.43
C ALA A 239 -20.91 24.94 -19.94
N GLU A 240 -22.01 25.58 -19.56
CA GLU A 240 -23.37 25.36 -20.09
C GLU A 240 -23.40 25.29 -21.62
N VAL A 241 -23.73 24.11 -22.17
CA VAL A 241 -24.14 23.97 -23.58
C VAL A 241 -25.38 23.07 -23.68
N GLY A 242 -26.49 23.70 -24.09
CA GLY A 242 -27.46 23.18 -25.06
C GLY A 242 -28.19 21.86 -24.76
N SER A 243 -29.49 21.96 -24.48
CA SER A 243 -30.44 20.84 -24.40
C SER A 243 -30.38 19.91 -25.62
N VAL A 244 -30.01 18.65 -25.37
CA VAL A 244 -30.04 17.54 -26.35
C VAL A 244 -31.44 16.89 -26.33
N PRO A 245 -32.02 16.52 -27.50
CA PRO A 245 -33.32 15.85 -27.56
C PRO A 245 -33.27 14.45 -26.94
N THR A 246 -34.31 14.14 -26.17
CA THR A 246 -34.56 12.83 -25.55
C THR A 246 -34.63 11.73 -26.62
N PRO A 247 -33.76 10.70 -26.59
CA PRO A 247 -33.89 9.56 -27.49
C PRO A 247 -35.07 8.68 -27.09
N ASP A 248 -35.74 8.11 -28.09
CA ASP A 248 -36.84 7.15 -27.92
C ASP A 248 -36.41 5.93 -27.08
N PRO A 249 -37.33 5.34 -26.27
CA PRO A 249 -37.02 4.17 -25.45
C PRO A 249 -36.70 2.98 -26.35
N ILE A 250 -35.43 2.56 -26.32
CA ILE A 250 -34.99 1.31 -26.93
C ILE A 250 -35.73 0.16 -26.23
N ALA A 251 -36.36 -0.69 -27.03
CA ALA A 251 -37.10 -1.85 -26.57
C ALA A 251 -36.21 -2.73 -25.68
N SER A 252 -36.71 -3.00 -24.48
CA SER A 252 -36.11 -3.83 -23.44
C SER A 252 -35.70 -5.20 -23.98
N ALA A 253 -34.42 -5.33 -24.30
CA ALA A 253 -33.75 -6.62 -24.25
C ALA A 253 -33.84 -7.09 -22.79
N ASP A 254 -34.18 -8.37 -22.59
CA ASP A 254 -34.39 -9.00 -21.29
C ASP A 254 -33.50 -8.39 -20.20
N GLU A 255 -34.13 -7.88 -19.14
CA GLU A 255 -33.47 -7.49 -17.88
C GLU A 255 -32.78 -8.74 -17.32
N ASN A 256 -31.61 -9.07 -17.86
CA ASN A 256 -30.63 -9.85 -17.14
C ASN A 256 -30.38 -9.02 -15.89
N THR A 257 -30.90 -9.49 -14.76
CA THR A 257 -30.54 -9.00 -13.43
C THR A 257 -29.07 -9.34 -13.23
N ARG A 258 -28.20 -8.53 -13.85
CA ARG A 258 -26.74 -8.61 -13.69
C ARG A 258 -26.47 -8.29 -12.22
N THR A 259 -25.75 -9.16 -11.51
CA THR A 259 -25.35 -8.92 -10.13
C THR A 259 -23.89 -9.27 -9.94
N CYS A 260 -23.25 -8.62 -8.95
CA CYS A 260 -21.89 -8.96 -8.55
C CYS A 260 -21.72 -10.41 -8.09
N SER A 261 -22.80 -11.02 -7.58
CA SER A 261 -22.80 -12.43 -7.17
C SER A 261 -22.70 -13.43 -8.33
N ASP A 262 -22.94 -13.00 -9.57
CA ASP A 262 -22.82 -13.88 -10.74
C ASP A 262 -21.35 -14.17 -11.11
N LEU A 263 -20.42 -13.42 -10.52
CA LEU A 263 -19.02 -13.45 -10.88
C LEU A 263 -18.20 -14.18 -9.80
N ASP A 264 -17.64 -15.34 -10.17
CA ASP A 264 -16.71 -16.07 -9.32
C ASP A 264 -15.34 -15.39 -9.36
N ARG A 265 -14.97 -14.70 -8.27
CA ARG A 265 -13.68 -14.02 -8.15
C ARG A 265 -12.47 -14.95 -8.32
N ARG A 266 -12.65 -16.26 -8.11
CA ARG A 266 -11.57 -17.27 -8.28
C ARG A 266 -11.49 -17.82 -9.70
N ASN A 267 -12.49 -17.53 -10.53
CA ASN A 267 -12.61 -18.02 -11.89
C ASN A 267 -13.31 -16.97 -12.75
N LEU A 268 -12.64 -15.82 -12.90
CA LEU A 268 -13.11 -14.73 -13.74
C LEU A 268 -13.19 -15.21 -15.21
N PRO A 269 -14.26 -14.87 -15.95
CA PRO A 269 -14.35 -15.20 -17.36
C PRO A 269 -13.29 -14.41 -18.16
N ASP A 270 -13.06 -14.83 -19.41
CA ASP A 270 -12.33 -14.00 -20.38
C ASP A 270 -13.21 -12.79 -20.81
N PRO A 271 -12.65 -11.77 -21.50
CA PRO A 271 -13.39 -10.56 -21.86
C PRO A 271 -14.66 -10.84 -22.67
N ALA A 272 -14.63 -11.83 -23.57
CA ALA A 272 -15.81 -12.21 -24.34
C ALA A 272 -16.89 -12.87 -23.46
N GLY A 273 -16.48 -13.67 -22.47
CA GLY A 273 -17.36 -14.25 -21.47
C GLY A 273 -17.94 -13.21 -20.53
N LEU A 274 -17.19 -12.16 -20.18
CA LEU A 274 -17.71 -11.03 -19.42
C LEU A 274 -18.76 -10.26 -20.23
N ASP A 275 -18.47 -9.96 -21.50
CA ASP A 275 -19.43 -9.29 -22.39
C ASP A 275 -20.68 -10.16 -22.64
N ALA A 276 -20.54 -11.49 -22.63
CA ALA A 276 -21.68 -12.40 -22.70
C ALA A 276 -22.50 -12.42 -21.40
N LEU A 277 -21.85 -12.28 -20.24
CA LEU A 277 -22.49 -12.31 -18.92
C LEU A 277 -23.18 -10.98 -18.58
N TRP A 278 -22.47 -9.87 -18.78
CA TRP A 278 -22.87 -8.53 -18.36
C TRP A 278 -23.20 -7.61 -19.53
N GLY A 279 -23.14 -8.09 -20.77
CA GLY A 279 -23.37 -7.27 -21.96
C GLY A 279 -22.18 -6.37 -22.29
N ALA A 280 -22.28 -5.66 -23.41
CA ALA A 280 -21.30 -4.67 -23.85
C ALA A 280 -21.66 -3.24 -23.41
N ASP A 281 -22.69 -3.08 -22.57
CA ASP A 281 -23.12 -1.77 -22.05
C ASP A 281 -22.32 -1.46 -20.78
N TYR A 282 -21.17 -0.80 -20.96
CA TYR A 282 -20.32 -0.31 -19.89
C TYR A 282 -19.83 1.11 -20.20
N GLU A 283 -19.47 1.85 -19.16
CA GLU A 283 -18.73 3.09 -19.30
C GLU A 283 -17.23 2.78 -19.27
N GLN A 284 -16.47 3.31 -20.22
CA GLN A 284 -15.02 3.17 -20.24
C GLN A 284 -14.41 4.33 -19.44
N LEU A 285 -13.64 4.02 -18.41
CA LEU A 285 -13.01 5.00 -17.54
C LEU A 285 -11.53 5.16 -17.87
N GLY A 286 -11.14 6.38 -18.22
CA GLY A 286 -9.74 6.77 -18.45
C GLY A 286 -9.19 6.43 -19.84
N ASP A 287 -8.07 7.07 -20.16
CA ASP A 287 -7.30 6.85 -21.39
C ASP A 287 -6.06 6.00 -21.04
N GLY A 288 -6.09 4.69 -21.25
CA GLY A 288 -4.89 3.84 -21.16
C GLY A 288 -5.09 2.45 -20.56
N LEU A 289 -6.06 2.29 -19.68
CA LEU A 289 -6.55 0.99 -19.22
C LEU A 289 -7.97 0.79 -19.76
N ASP A 290 -8.29 -0.43 -20.19
CA ASP A 290 -9.69 -0.78 -20.49
C ASP A 290 -10.44 -1.04 -19.18
N ILE A 291 -10.66 0.04 -18.42
CA ILE A 291 -11.47 0.01 -17.21
C ILE A 291 -12.92 0.17 -17.64
N ARG A 292 -13.70 -0.87 -17.40
CA ARG A 292 -15.11 -0.96 -17.73
C ARG A 292 -15.91 -0.86 -16.43
N GLU A 293 -16.85 0.08 -16.40
CA GLU A 293 -17.81 0.20 -15.32
C GLU A 293 -19.18 -0.28 -15.78
N TYR A 294 -19.68 -1.31 -15.10
CA TYR A 294 -20.98 -1.92 -15.35
C TYR A 294 -21.95 -1.51 -14.26
N VAL A 295 -23.06 -0.86 -14.65
CA VAL A 295 -24.19 -0.59 -13.75
C VAL A 295 -25.13 -1.80 -13.77
N MET A 296 -25.32 -2.40 -12.59
CA MET A 296 -26.11 -3.61 -12.39
C MET A 296 -27.60 -3.31 -12.25
N GLY A 297 -28.45 -4.33 -12.48
CA GLY A 297 -29.90 -4.16 -12.40
C GLY A 297 -30.42 -3.88 -10.99
N ASP A 298 -29.64 -4.22 -9.96
CA ASP A 298 -29.92 -3.93 -8.55
C ASP A 298 -29.30 -2.62 -8.04
N GLY A 299 -28.68 -1.83 -8.93
CA GLY A 299 -28.01 -0.57 -8.61
C GLY A 299 -26.59 -0.73 -8.06
N GLN A 300 -26.03 -1.94 -8.06
CA GLN A 300 -24.60 -2.14 -7.79
C GLN A 300 -23.75 -1.65 -8.98
N ILE A 301 -22.50 -1.34 -8.70
CA ILE A 301 -21.49 -1.02 -9.70
C ILE A 301 -20.39 -2.07 -9.65
N ALA A 302 -20.07 -2.65 -10.80
CA ALA A 302 -18.86 -3.43 -10.97
C ALA A 302 -17.87 -2.67 -11.83
N ARG A 303 -16.67 -2.43 -11.27
CA ARG A 303 -15.57 -1.83 -12.01
C ARG A 303 -14.55 -2.92 -12.29
N VAL A 304 -14.21 -3.08 -13.56
CA VAL A 304 -13.39 -4.17 -14.06
C VAL A 304 -12.29 -3.59 -14.92
N THR A 305 -11.05 -3.99 -14.71
CA THR A 305 -9.96 -3.72 -15.65
C THR A 305 -9.81 -4.92 -16.57
N VAL A 306 -9.94 -4.68 -17.87
CA VAL A 306 -9.67 -5.66 -18.92
C VAL A 306 -8.25 -5.43 -19.43
N LEU A 307 -7.47 -6.51 -19.50
CA LEU A 307 -6.05 -6.47 -19.80
C LEU A 307 -5.71 -7.69 -20.65
N ASP A 308 -5.60 -7.48 -21.96
CA ASP A 308 -5.50 -8.54 -22.96
C ASP A 308 -6.63 -9.58 -22.85
N ASP A 309 -6.33 -10.80 -22.39
CA ASP A 309 -7.27 -11.89 -22.17
C ASP A 309 -7.66 -12.06 -20.68
N ARG A 310 -7.19 -11.17 -19.81
CA ARG A 310 -7.43 -11.20 -18.38
C ARG A 310 -8.39 -10.12 -17.93
N ILE A 311 -9.06 -10.43 -16.83
CA ILE A 311 -10.02 -9.57 -16.18
C ILE A 311 -9.60 -9.41 -14.73
N TYR A 312 -9.63 -8.17 -14.24
CA TYR A 312 -9.39 -7.84 -12.84
C TYR A 312 -10.63 -7.13 -12.30
N LEU A 313 -11.31 -7.76 -11.35
CA LEU A 313 -12.46 -7.15 -10.68
C LEU A 313 -11.96 -6.15 -9.62
N ASN A 314 -11.99 -4.86 -9.94
CA ASN A 314 -11.52 -3.79 -9.05
C ASN A 314 -12.48 -3.57 -7.87
N ARG A 315 -13.77 -3.49 -8.18
CA ARG A 315 -14.86 -3.32 -7.21
C ARG A 315 -16.08 -4.07 -7.69
N CYS A 316 -16.85 -4.60 -6.75
CA CYS A 316 -18.22 -5.03 -7.01
C CYS A 316 -19.04 -4.82 -5.75
N GLY A 317 -20.00 -3.90 -5.77
CA GLY A 317 -20.78 -3.51 -4.60
C GLY A 317 -21.73 -2.34 -4.88
N PRO A 318 -22.39 -1.79 -3.85
CA PRO A 318 -23.22 -0.59 -4.02
C PRO A 318 -22.39 0.56 -4.61
N ALA A 319 -23.05 1.42 -5.41
CA ALA A 319 -22.45 2.63 -5.98
C ALA A 319 -21.79 3.50 -4.90
#